data_AF-A0A366W9Z6-F1
#
_entry.id   AF-A0A366W9Z6-F1
#
_cell.length_a   1.000
_cell.length_b   1.000
_cell.length_c   1.000
_cell.angle_alpha   90.00
_cell.angle_beta   90.00
_cell.angle_gamma   90.00
#
_symmetry.space_group_name_H-M   'P 1'
#
loop_
_entity.id
_entity.type
_entity.pdbx_description
1 polymer ?
#
loop_
_entity_poly.entity_id
_entity_poly.type
_entity_poly.pdbx_seq_one_letter_code
_entity_poly.pdbx_strand_id
1 'polypeptide(L)'
;MNSEIVDHGLQPERTLMSWFRTYFLLIIVSFVLLFVSAKLDLLLFKLAALCLIVFTILSLILQIKRFKHYSPESNTVNQEEVVAKVSLSCCVALMSLVYAVFLLMKIVSS
;
A
#
# COMPACT_ATOMS: atom_id res chain seq x y z
N MET A 1 5.87 -30.59 27.00
CA MET A 1 4.49 -30.34 26.58
C MET A 1 4.36 -28.84 26.40
N ASN A 2 4.69 -28.34 25.21
CA ASN A 2 4.69 -26.91 24.91
C ASN A 2 3.25 -26.46 24.77
N SER A 3 2.76 -25.72 25.76
CA SER A 3 1.51 -24.98 25.64
C SER A 3 1.75 -23.84 24.64
N GLU A 4 1.34 -24.04 23.39
CA GLU A 4 1.14 -22.95 22.45
C GLU A 4 0.08 -22.03 23.05
N ILE A 5 0.55 -20.92 23.64
CA ILE A 5 -0.32 -19.84 24.10
C ILE A 5 -0.91 -19.24 22.83
N VAL A 6 -2.11 -19.67 22.47
CA VAL A 6 -2.83 -19.11 21.32
C VAL A 6 -3.33 -17.74 21.73
N ASP A 7 -2.51 -16.73 21.44
CA ASP A 7 -2.66 -15.33 21.80
C ASP A 7 -3.72 -14.67 20.89
N HIS A 8 -4.97 -15.15 20.96
CA HIS A 8 -6.10 -14.68 20.14
C HIS A 8 -6.44 -13.20 20.39
N GLY A 9 -6.10 -12.65 21.56
CA GLY A 9 -6.49 -11.30 21.98
C GLY A 9 -5.61 -10.18 21.42
N LEU A 10 -4.29 -10.39 21.28
CA LEU A 10 -3.35 -9.33 20.87
C LEU A 10 -3.04 -9.30 19.36
N GLN A 11 -3.39 -10.35 18.62
CA GLN A 11 -3.13 -10.44 17.19
C GLN A 11 -3.92 -9.44 16.31
N PRO A 12 -5.20 -9.12 16.57
CA PRO A 12 -5.94 -8.13 15.77
C PRO A 12 -5.36 -6.71 15.93
N GLU A 13 -4.95 -6.33 17.14
CA GLU A 13 -4.35 -5.01 17.41
C GLU A 13 -2.99 -4.84 16.73
N ARG A 14 -2.12 -5.87 16.77
CA ARG A 14 -0.84 -5.84 16.04
C ARG A 14 -1.02 -5.83 14.53
N THR A 15 -2.07 -6.47 14.03
CA THR A 15 -2.41 -6.46 12.61
C THR A 15 -2.86 -5.06 12.17
N LEU A 16 -3.70 -4.38 12.95
CA LEU A 16 -4.10 -2.97 12.71
C LEU A 16 -2.89 -2.03 12.62
N MET A 17 -1.95 -2.15 13.56
CA MET A 17 -0.77 -1.29 13.58
C MET A 17 0.12 -1.48 12.34
N SER A 18 0.26 -2.73 11.86
CA SER A 18 0.98 -3.06 10.63
C SER A 18 0.30 -2.49 9.37
N TRP A 19 -1.03 -2.56 9.31
CA TRP A 19 -1.80 -1.95 8.23
C TRP A 19 -1.71 -0.42 8.25
N PHE A 20 -1.77 0.21 9.43
CA PHE A 20 -1.61 1.66 9.55
C PHE A 20 -0.27 2.15 8.99
N ARG A 21 0.82 1.43 9.31
CA ARG A 21 2.16 1.73 8.76
C ARG A 21 2.19 1.63 7.24
N THR A 22 1.52 0.61 6.69
CA THR A 22 1.42 0.41 5.24
C THR A 22 0.64 1.54 4.57
N TYR A 23 -0.52 1.93 5.12
CA TYR A 23 -1.32 3.02 4.59
C TYR A 23 -0.59 4.37 4.65
N PHE A 24 0.11 4.64 5.74
CA PHE A 24 0.92 5.84 5.87
C PHE A 24 2.01 5.91 4.79
N LEU A 25 2.68 4.80 4.52
CA LEU A 25 3.68 4.70 3.46
C LEU A 25 3.06 4.92 2.07
N LEU A 26 1.90 4.31 1.78
CA LEU A 26 1.19 4.51 0.51
C LEU A 26 0.74 5.97 0.31
N ILE A 27 0.32 6.65 1.38
CA ILE A 27 -0.01 8.07 1.34
C ILE A 27 1.23 8.89 0.99
N ILE A 28 2.36 8.66 1.67
CA ILE A 28 3.62 9.36 1.38
C ILE A 28 4.02 9.15 -0.09
N VAL A 29 4.00 7.90 -0.57
CA VAL A 29 4.35 7.56 -1.95
C VAL A 29 3.42 8.26 -2.95
N SER A 30 2.12 8.33 -2.64
CA SER A 30 1.16 9.08 -3.46
C SER A 30 1.49 10.57 -3.55
N PHE A 31 1.85 11.21 -2.42
CA PHE A 31 2.26 12.60 -2.40
C PHE A 31 3.56 12.85 -3.18
N VAL A 32 4.53 11.94 -3.07
CA VAL A 32 5.77 12.01 -3.86
C VAL A 32 5.47 11.91 -5.35
N LEU A 33 4.60 10.97 -5.77
CA LEU A 33 4.17 10.84 -7.16
C LEU A 33 3.46 12.10 -7.66
N LEU A 34 2.58 12.70 -6.85
CA LEU A 34 1.92 13.97 -7.19
C LEU A 34 2.95 15.11 -7.35
N PHE A 35 3.90 15.24 -6.43
CA PHE A 35 4.95 16.25 -6.50
C PHE A 35 5.83 16.08 -7.75
N VAL A 36 6.22 14.85 -8.06
CA VAL A 36 6.98 14.53 -9.27
C VAL A 36 6.16 14.83 -10.53
N SER A 37 4.87 14.47 -10.54
CA SER A 37 3.98 14.75 -11.68
C SER A 37 3.85 16.25 -11.95
N ALA A 38 3.80 17.08 -10.90
CA ALA A 38 3.72 18.54 -11.02
C ALA A 38 5.01 19.16 -11.56
N LYS A 39 6.17 18.53 -11.35
CA LYS A 39 7.45 19.01 -11.89
C LYS A 39 7.75 18.55 -13.31
N LEU A 40 7.19 17.42 -13.73
CA LEU A 40 7.49 16.80 -15.02
C LEU A 40 6.33 16.92 -16.02
N ASP A 41 5.17 17.46 -15.62
CA ASP A 41 3.92 17.52 -16.40
C ASP A 41 3.50 16.19 -17.03
N LEU A 42 3.95 15.08 -16.42
CA LEU A 42 3.67 13.74 -16.88
C LEU A 42 2.34 13.27 -16.29
N LEU A 43 1.30 13.31 -17.13
CA LEU A 43 -0.07 12.89 -16.81
C LEU A 43 -0.14 11.46 -16.26
N LEU A 44 0.78 10.58 -16.70
CA LEU A 44 0.92 9.20 -16.22
C LEU A 44 1.14 9.12 -14.69
N PHE A 45 2.03 9.96 -14.14
CA PHE A 45 2.31 9.97 -12.70
C PHE A 45 1.13 10.51 -11.89
N LYS A 46 0.37 11.45 -12.46
CA LYS A 46 -0.83 12.01 -11.83
C LYS A 46 -1.96 10.96 -11.76
N LEU A 47 -2.14 10.19 -12.84
CA LEU A 47 -3.10 9.08 -12.88
C LEU A 47 -2.69 7.96 -11.91
N ALA A 48 -1.40 7.61 -11.88
CA ALA A 48 -0.86 6.61 -10.96
C ALA A 48 -1.05 7.01 -9.49
N ALA A 49 -0.78 8.27 -9.15
CA ALA A 49 -0.98 8.78 -7.79
C ALA A 49 -2.47 8.74 -7.39
N LEU A 50 -3.37 9.16 -8.28
CA LEU A 50 -4.81 9.11 -8.03
C LEU A 50 -5.28 7.67 -7.80
N CYS A 51 -4.87 6.73 -8.66
CA CYS A 51 -5.17 5.31 -8.49
C CYS A 51 -4.66 4.79 -7.14
N LEU A 52 -3.43 5.14 -6.75
CA LEU A 52 -2.84 4.69 -5.50
C LEU A 52 -3.60 5.23 -4.28
N ILE A 53 -4.04 6.49 -4.31
CA ILE A 53 -4.86 7.10 -3.26
C ILE A 53 -6.21 6.39 -3.16
N VAL A 54 -6.92 6.22 -4.27
CA VAL A 54 -8.24 5.57 -4.29
C VAL A 54 -8.14 4.14 -3.76
N PHE A 55 -7.13 3.39 -4.18
CA PHE A 55 -6.92 2.01 -3.75
C PHE A 55 -6.55 1.91 -2.27
N THR A 56 -5.74 2.84 -1.78
CA THR A 56 -5.39 2.97 -0.35
C THR A 56 -6.64 3.22 0.49
N ILE A 57 -7.49 4.16 0.07
CA ILE A 57 -8.76 4.48 0.76
C ILE A 57 -9.71 3.29 0.74
N LEU A 58 -9.87 2.63 -0.41
CA LEU A 58 -10.74 1.46 -0.56
C LEU A 58 -10.29 0.32 0.36
N SER A 59 -8.98 0.03 0.38
CA SER A 59 -8.40 -0.98 1.27
C SER A 59 -8.63 -0.63 2.75
N LEU A 60 -8.48 0.64 3.14
CA LEU A 60 -8.71 1.11 4.51
C LEU A 60 -10.19 0.94 4.92
N ILE A 61 -11.14 1.27 4.04
CA ILE A 61 -12.57 1.08 4.29
C ILE A 61 -12.89 -0.42 4.48
N LEU A 62 -12.34 -1.29 3.64
CA LEU A 62 -12.53 -2.74 3.74
C LEU A 62 -11.98 -3.27 5.08
N GLN A 63 -10.80 -2.81 5.50
CA GLN A 63 -10.25 -3.18 6.80
C GLN A 63 -11.14 -2.71 7.97
N ILE A 64 -11.57 -1.45 7.98
CA ILE A 64 -12.44 -0.92 9.05
C ILE A 64 -13.75 -1.72 9.15
N LYS A 65 -14.36 -2.04 8.00
CA LYS A 65 -15.58 -2.87 7.96
C LYS A 65 -15.33 -4.26 8.54
N ARG A 66 -14.19 -4.88 8.20
CA ARG A 66 -13.81 -6.21 8.71
C ARG A 66 -13.57 -6.20 10.22
N PHE A 67 -12.89 -5.19 10.76
CA PHE A 67 -12.70 -5.05 12.21
C PHE A 67 -14.02 -4.84 12.97
N LYS A 68 -14.99 -4.14 12.36
CA LYS A 68 -16.32 -3.94 12.97
C LYS A 68 -17.19 -5.20 12.92
N HIS A 69 -16.91 -6.13 12.01
CA HIS A 69 -17.61 -7.40 11.82
C HIS A 69 -16.73 -8.62 12.13
N TYR A 70 -15.82 -8.47 13.10
CA TYR A 70 -14.89 -9.52 13.47
C TYR A 70 -15.62 -10.75 14.02
N SER A 71 -15.67 -11.82 13.23
CA SER A 71 -16.09 -13.15 13.66
C SER A 71 -14.82 -13.98 13.96
N PRO A 72 -14.74 -14.64 15.13
CA PRO A 72 -13.56 -15.38 15.57
C PRO A 72 -13.17 -16.58 14.66
N GLU A 73 -14.04 -16.98 13.73
CA GLU A 73 -13.76 -18.04 12.74
C GLU A 73 -13.20 -17.53 11.40
N SER A 74 -13.12 -16.21 11.17
CA SER A 74 -12.61 -15.69 9.90
C SER A 74 -11.09 -15.70 9.85
N ASN A 75 -10.52 -16.42 8.87
CA ASN A 75 -9.08 -16.48 8.62
C ASN A 75 -8.43 -15.08 8.73
N THR A 76 -7.36 -15.00 9.53
CA THR A 76 -6.70 -13.75 9.92
C THR A 76 -6.07 -13.00 8.74
N VAL A 77 -5.89 -13.65 7.59
CA VAL A 77 -5.37 -13.06 6.34
C VAL A 77 -6.15 -13.66 5.17
N ASN A 78 -6.85 -12.82 4.40
CA ASN A 78 -7.52 -13.25 3.18
C ASN A 78 -6.54 -13.17 1.99
N GLN A 79 -6.55 -14.15 1.09
CA GLN A 79 -5.63 -14.16 -0.07
C GLN A 79 -5.77 -12.90 -0.95
N GLU A 80 -6.99 -12.37 -1.05
CA GLU A 80 -7.29 -11.13 -1.77
C GLU A 80 -6.51 -9.92 -1.23
N GLU A 81 -6.32 -9.84 0.08
CA GLU A 81 -5.54 -8.76 0.71
C GLU A 81 -4.05 -8.88 0.39
N VAL A 82 -3.53 -10.11 0.32
CA VAL A 82 -2.14 -10.37 -0.07
C VAL A 82 -1.94 -9.99 -1.53
N VAL A 83 -2.84 -10.41 -2.41
CA VAL A 83 -2.79 -10.06 -3.84
C VAL A 83 -2.88 -8.54 -4.03
N ALA A 84 -3.74 -7.86 -3.28
CA ALA A 84 -3.85 -6.40 -3.29
C ALA A 84 -2.55 -5.69 -2.83
N LYS A 85 -1.88 -6.21 -1.79
CA LYS A 85 -0.58 -5.65 -1.33
C LYS A 85 0.53 -5.88 -2.34
N VAL A 86 0.57 -7.07 -2.95
CA VAL A 86 1.58 -7.43 -3.95
C VAL A 86 1.39 -6.60 -5.21
N SER A 87 0.15 -6.41 -5.68
CA SER A 87 -0.14 -5.58 -6.85
C SER A 87 0.22 -4.11 -6.61
N LEU A 88 -0.11 -3.56 -5.44
CA LEU A 88 0.32 -2.22 -5.05
C LEU A 88 1.85 -2.08 -5.02
N SER A 89 2.56 -3.03 -4.41
CA SER A 89 4.02 -3.01 -4.37
C SER A 89 4.63 -3.07 -5.78
N CYS A 90 4.06 -3.90 -6.66
CA CYS A 90 4.50 -4.01 -8.05
C CYS A 90 4.30 -2.69 -8.81
N CYS A 91 3.13 -2.04 -8.64
CA CYS A 91 2.87 -0.74 -9.23
C CYS A 91 3.85 0.33 -8.75
N VAL A 92 4.14 0.39 -7.45
CA VAL A 92 5.12 1.33 -6.90
C VAL A 92 6.53 1.05 -7.44
N ALA A 93 6.93 -0.21 -7.54
CA ALA A 93 8.23 -0.61 -8.07
C ALA A 93 8.38 -0.26 -9.57
N LEU A 94 7.34 -0.46 -10.36
CA LEU A 94 7.35 -0.06 -11.77
C LEU A 94 7.44 1.46 -11.93
N MET A 95 6.69 2.21 -11.13
CA MET A 95 6.73 3.68 -11.18
C MET A 95 8.08 4.23 -10.73
N SER A 96 8.70 3.64 -9.69
CA SER A 96 10.04 4.04 -9.26
C SER A 96 11.10 3.71 -10.31
N LEU A 97 10.97 2.57 -10.99
CA LEU A 97 11.86 2.20 -12.10
C LEU A 97 11.74 3.18 -13.27
N VAL A 98 10.53 3.50 -13.70
CA VAL A 98 10.28 4.49 -14.77
C VAL A 98 10.89 5.85 -14.40
N TYR A 99 10.70 6.27 -13.15
CA TYR A 99 11.28 7.52 -12.66
C TYR A 99 12.81 7.49 -12.62
N ALA A 100 13.41 6.37 -12.20
CA ALA A 100 14.86 6.20 -12.18
C ALA A 100 15.46 6.24 -13.60
N VAL A 101 14.84 5.54 -14.55
CA VAL A 101 15.25 5.58 -15.96
C VAL A 101 15.13 6.99 -16.53
N PHE A 102 14.04 7.69 -16.25
CA PHE A 102 13.87 9.09 -16.66
C PHE A 102 14.98 10.00 -16.11
N LEU A 103 15.32 9.85 -14.83
CA LEU A 103 16.43 10.60 -14.21
C LEU A 103 17.78 10.28 -14.87
N LEU A 104 18.07 9.00 -15.12
CA LEU A 104 19.30 8.59 -15.79
C LEU A 104 19.41 9.17 -17.20
N MET A 105 18.34 9.10 -17.99
CA MET A 105 18.31 9.69 -19.33
C MET A 105 18.52 11.20 -19.28
N LYS A 106 17.92 11.88 -18.29
CA LYS A 106 18.11 13.32 -18.08
C LYS A 106 19.56 13.67 -17.71
N ILE A 107 20.22 12.85 -16.89
CA ILE A 107 21.63 13.04 -16.51
C ILE A 107 22.55 12.81 -17.69
N VAL A 108 22.31 11.77 -18.50
CA VAL A 108 23.15 11.44 -19.67
C VAL A 108 22.95 12.45 -20.82
N SER A 109 21.76 13.02 -20.95
CA SER A 109 21.45 14.02 -21.98
C SER A 109 21.85 15.46 -21.59
N SER A 110 22.27 15.68 -20.34
CA SER A 110 22.71 16.98 -19.83
C SER A 110 24.23 17.11 -19.83
#